data_AF-A0A2S1ETK6-F1
#
_entry.id   AF-A0A2S1ETK6-F1
#
_cell.length_a   1.000
_cell.length_b   1.000
_cell.length_c   1.000
_cell.angle_alpha   90.00
_cell.angle_beta   90.00
_cell.angle_gamma   90.00
#
_symmetry.space_group_name_H-M   'P 1'
#
loop_
_entity.id
_entity.type
_entity.pdbx_description
1 polymer ?
#
loop_
_entity_poly.entity_id
_entity_poly.type
_entity_poly.pdbx_seq_one_letter_code
_entity_poly.pdbx_strand_id
1 'polypeptide(L)'
;MNEQEQHIDQFLTSSNYHQLSANQQKHAQDILTRFNNQMASDQHLTDTAWTPEAVKAVMVGEFIADPALTNQFGIAVVPVLRAYQEFLKVENLAEVVKAMEEQRTKMNECRKAHKTWAQLHGDAENEETEATPVQASPAKKEITWTPEKFKDLLANVQQAIKSASQFNNLELDDVELNYVVQEFLELMVQECNEYPGQWTFSNLQRVLGMMMPLDPHISIKQIHNIVPSAQALFEYLKQNDYINMDQYKLGLKAIANMQPSEDMLASLNRDERENQLVLSFINSNGIDTDDADVAEAWMDDHKQEVADFMRGLLNPWGEYERKRLLKRQREMQQKQQVAKNNDNQVDSQLKRKKKSLQGIKFSKRARRKLRRH
;
A
#
# COMPACT_ATOMS: atom_id res chain seq x y z
N MET A 1 33.78 14.51 11.65
CA MET A 1 33.54 13.17 11.10
C MET A 1 33.86 12.19 12.22
N ASN A 2 32.83 11.50 12.71
CA ASN A 2 32.96 10.51 13.78
C ASN A 2 33.72 9.27 13.24
N GLU A 3 34.47 8.53 14.07
CA GLU A 3 35.22 7.34 13.63
C GLU A 3 34.32 6.29 12.95
N GLN A 4 33.08 6.14 13.44
CA GLN A 4 32.07 5.25 12.83
C GLN A 4 31.67 5.68 11.42
N GLU A 5 31.55 6.99 11.15
CA GLU A 5 31.24 7.50 9.80
C GLU A 5 32.39 7.16 8.83
N GLN A 6 33.64 7.26 9.29
CA GLN A 6 34.80 6.89 8.49
C GLN A 6 34.83 5.39 8.19
N HIS A 7 34.50 4.54 9.16
CA HIS A 7 34.39 3.09 8.93
C HIS A 7 33.29 2.73 7.92
N ILE A 8 32.14 3.41 7.96
CA ILE A 8 31.08 3.22 6.97
C ILE A 8 31.57 3.62 5.57
N ASP A 9 32.18 4.79 5.41
CA ASP A 9 32.68 5.25 4.11
C ASP A 9 33.76 4.32 3.52
N GLN A 10 34.65 3.81 4.37
CA GLN A 10 35.66 2.82 3.97
C GLN A 10 35.02 1.48 3.59
N PHE A 11 34.00 1.04 4.32
CA PHE A 11 33.25 -0.17 3.97
C PHE A 11 32.56 -0.04 2.62
N LEU A 12 31.88 1.07 2.34
CA LEU A 12 31.14 1.32 1.10
C LEU A 12 32.04 1.35 -0.16
N THR A 13 33.36 1.42 0.02
CA THR A 13 34.36 1.34 -1.06
C THR A 13 35.19 0.04 -1.02
N SER A 14 34.88 -0.87 -0.10
CA SER A 14 35.63 -2.12 0.11
C SER A 14 35.16 -3.25 -0.80
N SER A 15 36.02 -4.27 -0.95
CA SER A 15 35.65 -5.53 -1.61
C SER A 15 34.47 -6.24 -0.94
N ASN A 16 34.32 -6.12 0.38
CA ASN A 16 33.25 -6.74 1.14
C ASN A 16 31.89 -6.15 0.77
N TYR A 17 31.82 -4.84 0.57
CA TYR A 17 30.61 -4.18 0.07
C TYR A 17 30.27 -4.60 -1.36
N HIS A 18 31.25 -4.69 -2.25
CA HIS A 18 31.02 -5.10 -3.64
C HIS A 18 30.60 -6.58 -3.81
N GLN A 19 30.79 -7.41 -2.78
CA GLN A 19 30.28 -8.79 -2.74
C GLN A 19 28.80 -8.89 -2.34
N LEU A 20 28.21 -7.81 -1.81
CA LEU A 20 26.79 -7.75 -1.50
C LEU A 20 25.94 -7.69 -2.77
N SER A 21 24.70 -8.16 -2.71
CA SER A 21 23.74 -8.03 -3.81
C SER A 21 23.32 -6.56 -4.03
N ALA A 22 22.76 -6.24 -5.20
CA ALA A 22 22.31 -4.87 -5.51
C ALA A 22 21.32 -4.31 -4.46
N ASN A 23 20.41 -5.17 -3.96
CA ASN A 23 19.49 -4.80 -2.87
C ASN A 23 20.23 -4.48 -1.55
N GLN A 24 21.21 -5.29 -1.20
CA GLN A 24 22.01 -5.10 0.03
C GLN A 24 22.88 -3.84 -0.08
N GLN A 25 23.49 -3.61 -1.24
CA GLN A 25 24.27 -2.40 -1.53
C GLN A 25 23.41 -1.14 -1.40
N LYS A 26 22.22 -1.14 -2.02
CA LYS A 26 21.25 -0.02 -1.96
C LYS A 26 20.90 0.39 -0.52
N HIS A 27 20.75 -0.59 0.38
CA HIS A 27 20.36 -0.34 1.77
C HIS A 27 21.53 -0.27 2.74
N ALA A 28 22.77 -0.52 2.31
CA ALA A 28 23.90 -0.70 3.21
C ALA A 28 24.18 0.53 4.08
N GLN A 29 24.27 1.71 3.47
CA GLN A 29 24.56 2.95 4.19
C GLN A 29 23.48 3.25 5.23
N ASP A 30 22.21 3.09 4.87
CA ASP A 30 21.08 3.37 5.75
C ASP A 30 21.00 2.36 6.91
N ILE A 31 21.18 1.07 6.63
CA ILE A 31 21.26 0.02 7.65
C ILE A 31 22.38 0.32 8.64
N LEU A 32 23.60 0.59 8.16
CA LEU A 32 24.76 0.81 9.01
C LEU A 32 24.63 2.07 9.85
N THR A 33 24.13 3.16 9.26
CA THR A 33 23.91 4.42 9.98
C THR A 33 22.86 4.23 11.06
N ARG A 34 21.71 3.65 10.74
CA ARG A 34 20.62 3.45 11.72
C ARG A 34 21.03 2.48 12.81
N PHE A 35 21.70 1.37 12.47
CA PHE A 35 22.11 0.37 13.46
C PHE A 35 23.21 0.88 14.38
N ASN A 36 24.23 1.56 13.84
CA ASN A 36 25.30 2.17 14.65
C ASN A 36 24.77 3.28 15.57
N ASN A 37 23.81 4.08 15.10
CA ASN A 37 23.19 5.10 15.93
C ASN A 37 22.48 4.48 17.14
N GLN A 38 21.70 3.40 16.94
CA GLN A 38 21.02 2.71 18.04
C GLN A 38 22.00 1.96 18.96
N MET A 39 23.08 1.42 18.42
CA MET A 39 24.16 0.84 19.24
C MET A 39 24.84 1.88 20.13
N ALA A 40 25.07 3.10 19.62
CA ALA A 40 25.68 4.18 20.38
C ALA A 40 24.72 4.78 21.41
N SER A 41 23.43 4.97 21.07
CA SER A 41 22.44 5.56 21.97
C SER A 41 22.00 4.59 23.07
N ASP A 42 21.65 3.36 22.70
CA ASP A 42 20.93 2.44 23.60
C ASP A 42 21.89 1.51 24.34
N GLN A 43 23.05 1.21 23.75
CA GLN A 43 24.01 0.24 24.27
C GLN A 43 25.37 0.88 24.59
N HIS A 44 25.60 2.13 24.19
CA HIS A 44 26.87 2.85 24.35
C HIS A 44 28.08 2.11 23.77
N LEU A 45 27.87 1.38 22.68
CA LEU A 45 28.90 0.60 21.98
C LEU A 45 29.30 1.24 20.66
N THR A 46 30.59 1.13 20.33
CA THR A 46 31.11 1.44 19.00
C THR A 46 30.87 0.28 18.04
N ASP A 47 31.05 0.54 16.74
CA ASP A 47 30.89 -0.44 15.66
C ASP A 47 31.89 -1.61 15.73
N THR A 48 33.02 -1.43 16.43
CA THR A 48 34.03 -2.47 16.69
C THR A 48 33.81 -3.26 17.99
N ALA A 49 32.84 -2.86 18.82
CA ALA A 49 32.65 -3.39 20.17
C ALA A 49 31.28 -4.03 20.40
N TRP A 50 30.56 -4.38 19.34
CA TRP A 50 29.24 -5.02 19.45
C TRP A 50 29.33 -6.33 20.24
N THR A 51 28.40 -6.52 21.18
CA THR A 51 28.23 -7.80 21.89
C THR A 51 27.04 -8.58 21.30
N PRO A 52 27.02 -9.92 21.41
CA PRO A 52 25.88 -10.72 21.00
C PRO A 52 24.56 -10.27 21.64
N GLU A 53 24.58 -9.88 22.91
CA GLU A 53 23.42 -9.39 23.65
C GLU A 53 22.90 -8.05 23.09
N ALA A 54 23.79 -7.09 22.88
CA ALA A 54 23.44 -5.78 22.33
C ALA A 54 22.87 -5.90 20.91
N VAL A 55 23.47 -6.75 20.07
CA VAL A 55 22.97 -7.03 18.72
C VAL A 55 21.57 -7.61 18.77
N LYS A 56 21.32 -8.54 19.70
CA LYS A 56 19.99 -9.14 19.87
C LYS A 56 18.94 -8.12 20.28
N ALA A 57 19.29 -7.20 21.18
CA ALA A 57 18.39 -6.15 21.63
C ALA A 57 18.07 -5.14 20.51
N VAL A 58 19.10 -4.62 19.84
CA VAL A 58 18.94 -3.59 18.80
C VAL A 58 18.18 -4.14 17.59
N MET A 59 18.45 -5.38 17.15
CA MET A 59 17.79 -5.96 15.98
C MET A 59 16.27 -6.08 16.11
N VAL A 60 15.73 -6.10 17.33
CA VAL A 60 14.29 -6.20 17.56
C VAL A 60 13.73 -4.98 18.30
N GLY A 61 14.54 -3.94 18.44
CA GLY A 61 14.19 -2.65 19.03
C GLY A 61 13.77 -1.61 17.99
N GLU A 62 13.96 -0.34 18.33
CA GLU A 62 13.56 0.81 17.51
C GLU A 62 14.23 0.84 16.13
N PHE A 63 15.39 0.19 15.98
CA PHE A 63 16.07 0.05 14.69
C PHE A 63 15.16 -0.52 13.59
N ILE A 64 14.35 -1.54 13.90
CA ILE A 64 13.51 -2.24 12.91
C ILE A 64 12.02 -1.90 13.03
N ALA A 65 11.61 -1.23 14.10
CA ALA A 65 10.22 -0.88 14.34
C ALA A 65 9.71 0.28 13.46
N ASP A 66 10.58 0.93 12.67
CA ASP A 66 10.19 2.05 11.80
C ASP A 66 9.29 1.59 10.63
N PRO A 67 8.07 2.15 10.51
CA PRO A 67 7.14 1.88 9.41
C PRO A 67 7.65 2.19 8.00
N ALA A 68 8.65 3.06 7.86
CA ALA A 68 9.26 3.39 6.57
C ALA A 68 10.14 2.26 6.01
N LEU A 69 10.44 1.22 6.81
CA LEU A 69 11.33 0.14 6.43
C LEU A 69 10.63 -0.93 5.59
N THR A 70 11.11 -1.07 4.36
CA THR A 70 10.59 -2.04 3.39
C THR A 70 10.99 -3.48 3.75
N ASN A 71 10.34 -4.46 3.13
CA ASN A 71 10.76 -5.86 3.25
C ASN A 71 12.18 -6.08 2.70
N GLN A 72 12.55 -5.35 1.64
CA GLN A 72 13.88 -5.31 1.05
C GLN A 72 14.95 -4.86 2.05
N PHE A 73 14.63 -3.86 2.89
CA PHE A 73 15.49 -3.45 4.00
C PHE A 73 15.69 -4.61 4.97
N GLY A 74 14.60 -5.22 5.47
CA GLY A 74 14.66 -6.35 6.42
C GLY A 74 15.47 -7.56 5.92
N ILE A 75 15.35 -7.88 4.63
CA ILE A 75 16.14 -8.94 3.97
C ILE A 75 17.63 -8.58 3.92
N ALA A 76 17.94 -7.30 3.72
CA ALA A 76 19.31 -6.79 3.60
C ALA A 76 20.04 -6.63 4.95
N VAL A 77 19.33 -6.45 6.07
CA VAL A 77 19.94 -6.19 7.40
C VAL A 77 21.05 -7.19 7.75
N VAL A 78 20.73 -8.47 7.87
CA VAL A 78 21.71 -9.47 8.36
C VAL A 78 22.93 -9.61 7.44
N PRO A 79 22.78 -9.75 6.10
CA PRO A 79 23.91 -9.79 5.19
C PRO A 79 24.81 -8.54 5.23
N VAL A 80 24.21 -7.35 5.30
CA VAL A 80 24.95 -6.08 5.37
C VAL A 80 25.74 -5.99 6.68
N LEU A 81 25.09 -6.23 7.82
CA LEU A 81 25.73 -6.15 9.14
C LEU A 81 26.87 -7.17 9.27
N ARG A 82 26.68 -8.39 8.73
CA ARG A 82 27.73 -9.41 8.68
C ARG A 82 28.92 -8.97 7.84
N ALA A 83 28.69 -8.52 6.61
CA ALA A 83 29.77 -8.09 5.71
C ALA A 83 30.56 -6.91 6.29
N TYR A 84 29.88 -6.02 7.03
CA TYR A 84 30.49 -4.90 7.73
C TYR A 84 31.35 -5.34 8.92
N GLN A 85 30.87 -6.25 9.75
CA GLN A 85 31.66 -6.81 10.87
C GLN A 85 32.85 -7.66 10.38
N GLU A 86 32.70 -8.37 9.26
CA GLU A 86 33.79 -9.06 8.57
C GLU A 86 34.86 -8.07 8.05
N PHE A 87 34.42 -6.92 7.53
CA PHE A 87 35.32 -5.84 7.09
C PHE A 87 36.10 -5.23 8.26
N LEU A 88 35.44 -4.99 9.41
CA LEU A 88 36.06 -4.46 10.62
C LEU A 88 36.99 -5.45 11.33
N LYS A 89 36.94 -6.74 10.98
CA LYS A 89 37.78 -7.82 11.55
C LYS A 89 37.66 -7.91 13.08
N VAL A 90 36.45 -7.79 13.61
CA VAL A 90 36.19 -7.90 15.05
C VAL A 90 36.49 -9.31 15.58
N GLU A 91 36.96 -9.40 16.82
CA GLU A 91 37.41 -10.66 17.42
C GLU A 91 36.25 -11.63 17.70
N ASN A 92 35.06 -11.12 18.00
CA ASN A 92 33.87 -11.89 18.36
C ASN A 92 32.89 -12.10 17.17
N LEU A 93 33.39 -11.99 15.93
CA LEU A 93 32.59 -12.06 14.71
C LEU A 93 31.63 -13.25 14.67
N ALA A 94 32.09 -14.45 15.04
CA ALA A 94 31.29 -15.67 14.99
C ALA A 94 30.08 -15.62 15.93
N GLU A 95 30.24 -15.03 17.12
CA GLU A 95 29.17 -14.92 18.11
C GLU A 95 28.16 -13.84 17.73
N VAL A 96 28.65 -12.73 17.18
CA VAL A 96 27.84 -11.62 16.66
C VAL A 96 27.01 -12.06 15.45
N VAL A 97 27.60 -12.78 14.49
CA VAL A 97 26.87 -13.32 13.33
C VAL A 97 25.81 -14.32 13.76
N LYS A 98 26.14 -15.21 14.70
CA LYS A 98 25.17 -16.16 15.25
C LYS A 98 23.99 -15.44 15.93
N ALA A 99 24.26 -14.39 16.69
CA ALA A 99 23.23 -13.56 17.30
C ALA A 99 22.30 -12.90 16.28
N MET A 100 22.85 -12.44 15.14
CA MET A 100 22.05 -11.87 14.05
C MET A 100 21.14 -12.91 13.39
N GLU A 101 21.66 -14.11 13.13
CA GLU A 101 20.90 -15.19 12.50
C GLU A 101 19.75 -15.67 13.40
N GLU A 102 19.99 -15.80 14.72
CA GLU A 102 18.97 -16.19 15.70
C GLU A 102 17.82 -15.18 15.80
N GLN A 103 18.10 -13.88 15.59
CA GLN A 103 17.10 -12.82 15.70
C GLN A 103 16.39 -12.49 14.40
N ARG A 104 16.83 -13.05 13.27
CA ARG A 104 16.29 -12.73 11.94
C ARG A 104 14.76 -12.89 11.85
N THR A 105 14.22 -13.96 12.42
CA THR A 105 12.78 -14.23 12.43
C THR A 105 12.03 -13.20 13.28
N LYS A 106 12.52 -12.93 14.49
CA LYS A 106 11.94 -11.97 15.43
C LYS A 106 11.98 -10.54 14.92
N MET A 107 13.13 -10.13 14.35
CA MET A 107 13.31 -8.85 13.67
C MET A 107 12.28 -8.69 12.53
N ASN A 108 12.06 -9.73 11.73
CA ASN A 108 11.07 -9.68 10.65
C ASN A 108 9.63 -9.59 11.18
N GLU A 109 9.32 -10.19 12.33
CA GLU A 109 8.03 -10.04 13.00
C GLU A 109 7.85 -8.61 13.54
N CYS A 110 8.86 -8.05 14.21
CA CYS A 110 8.91 -6.65 14.63
C CYS A 110 8.72 -5.68 13.46
N ARG A 111 9.42 -5.93 12.35
CA ARG A 111 9.31 -5.13 11.12
C ARG A 111 7.90 -5.20 10.54
N LYS A 112 7.32 -6.39 10.44
CA LYS A 112 5.96 -6.59 9.89
C LYS A 112 4.90 -5.94 10.77
N ALA A 113 5.10 -5.93 12.08
CA ALA A 113 4.16 -5.36 13.02
C ALA A 113 4.44 -3.87 13.33
N HIS A 114 5.54 -3.32 12.81
CA HIS A 114 6.04 -1.97 13.10
C HIS A 114 6.10 -1.67 14.59
N LYS A 115 6.57 -2.65 15.36
CA LYS A 115 6.64 -2.64 16.82
C LYS A 115 7.93 -3.32 17.26
N THR A 116 8.49 -2.85 18.36
CA THR A 116 9.60 -3.55 19.01
C THR A 116 9.13 -4.90 19.57
N TRP A 117 10.07 -5.80 19.84
CA TRP A 117 9.74 -7.11 20.42
C TRP A 117 9.02 -6.99 21.77
N ALA A 118 9.44 -6.02 22.60
CA ALA A 118 8.80 -5.73 23.87
C ALA A 118 7.34 -5.26 23.67
N GLN A 119 7.09 -4.41 22.67
CA GLN A 119 5.74 -3.95 22.32
C GLN A 119 4.86 -5.07 21.73
N LEU A 120 5.44 -6.09 21.10
CA LEU A 120 4.71 -7.23 20.54
C LEU A 120 4.31 -8.28 21.57
N HIS A 121 5.17 -8.51 22.57
CA HIS A 121 5.00 -9.60 23.53
C HIS A 121 4.58 -9.15 24.94
N GLY A 122 4.36 -7.86 25.15
CA GLY A 122 3.79 -7.35 26.39
C GLY A 122 4.80 -7.26 27.54
N ASP A 123 6.10 -7.33 27.25
CA ASP A 123 7.18 -7.02 28.21
C ASP A 123 7.34 -5.49 28.39
N ALA A 124 6.23 -4.74 28.33
CA ALA A 124 6.18 -3.38 28.82
C ALA A 124 5.89 -3.45 30.33
N GLU A 125 6.84 -3.97 31.11
CA GLU A 125 6.92 -3.57 32.51
C GLU A 125 7.28 -2.08 32.51
N ASN A 126 6.35 -1.30 33.03
CA ASN A 126 6.47 0.06 33.52
C ASN A 126 7.92 0.57 33.67
N GLU A 127 8.43 1.27 32.66
CA GLU A 127 9.49 2.26 32.86
C GLU A 127 9.03 3.58 32.23
N GLU A 128 8.05 4.20 32.89
CA GLU A 128 8.10 5.65 33.10
C GLU A 128 9.41 5.94 33.85
N THR A 129 10.51 6.09 33.13
CA THR A 129 11.70 6.71 33.70
C THR A 129 11.43 8.20 33.78
N GLU A 130 11.20 8.66 35.01
CA GLU A 130 11.18 10.06 35.42
C GLU A 130 12.40 10.79 34.82
N ALA A 131 12.19 11.53 33.74
CA ALA A 131 13.04 12.65 33.39
C ALA A 131 12.59 13.87 34.23
N THR A 132 13.51 14.35 35.06
CA THR A 132 13.45 15.58 35.86
C THR A 132 12.71 16.75 35.19
N PRO A 133 12.03 17.61 35.98
CA PRO A 133 10.92 18.45 35.53
C PRO A 133 11.41 19.64 34.70
N VAL A 134 11.14 19.61 33.40
CA VAL A 134 11.07 20.84 32.61
C VAL A 134 9.62 21.30 32.61
N GLN A 135 9.41 22.48 33.20
CA GLN A 135 8.17 23.25 33.33
C GLN A 135 6.98 22.74 32.51
N ALA A 136 5.94 22.33 33.24
CA ALA A 136 4.62 21.99 32.75
C ALA A 136 4.09 23.03 31.75
N SER A 137 4.09 22.65 30.48
CA SER A 137 3.02 23.07 29.58
C SER A 137 1.76 22.30 29.98
N PRO A 138 0.57 22.92 29.99
CA PRO A 138 -0.64 22.31 30.51
C PRO A 138 -0.92 21.00 29.79
N ALA A 139 -1.03 19.91 30.55
CA ALA A 139 -1.37 18.58 30.07
C ALA A 139 -2.62 18.66 29.20
N LYS A 140 -2.45 18.44 27.88
CA LYS A 140 -3.57 18.34 26.95
C LYS A 140 -4.36 17.10 27.32
N LYS A 141 -5.67 17.26 27.51
CA LYS A 141 -6.60 16.14 27.71
C LYS A 141 -6.50 15.22 26.50
N GLU A 142 -5.90 14.05 26.66
CA GLU A 142 -5.97 13.01 25.64
C GLU A 142 -7.43 12.57 25.47
N ILE A 143 -7.93 12.65 24.23
CA ILE A 143 -9.29 12.24 23.91
C ILE A 143 -9.32 10.71 23.87
N THR A 144 -9.99 10.09 24.84
CA THR A 144 -10.32 8.65 24.74
C THR A 144 -11.41 8.47 23.70
N TRP A 145 -11.12 7.81 22.58
CA TRP A 145 -12.07 7.57 21.49
C TRP A 145 -13.06 6.45 21.81
N THR A 146 -14.32 6.65 21.42
CA THR A 146 -15.39 5.65 21.41
C THR A 146 -16.19 5.77 20.11
N PRO A 147 -16.95 4.74 19.70
CA PRO A 147 -17.82 4.84 18.52
C PRO A 147 -18.82 6.00 18.59
N GLU A 148 -19.32 6.35 19.78
CA GLU A 148 -20.21 7.50 20.00
C GLU A 148 -19.49 8.82 19.75
N LYS A 149 -18.29 8.99 20.33
CA LYS A 149 -17.49 10.21 20.09
C LYS A 149 -17.07 10.36 18.63
N PHE A 150 -16.84 9.25 17.93
CA PHE A 150 -16.56 9.30 16.50
C PHE A 150 -17.79 9.75 15.69
N LYS A 151 -19.00 9.28 16.05
CA LYS A 151 -20.24 9.80 15.46
C LYS A 151 -20.43 11.29 15.74
N ASP A 152 -20.14 11.73 16.97
CA ASP A 152 -20.20 13.14 17.33
C ASP A 152 -19.19 13.96 16.51
N LEU A 153 -17.97 13.44 16.31
CA LEU A 153 -16.97 14.06 15.43
C LEU A 153 -17.50 14.20 14.00
N LEU A 154 -18.06 13.12 13.42
CA LEU A 154 -18.61 13.16 12.06
C LEU A 154 -19.69 14.24 11.94
N ALA A 155 -20.62 14.31 12.90
CA ALA A 155 -21.66 15.34 12.92
C ALA A 155 -21.07 16.76 13.02
N ASN A 156 -20.06 16.94 13.88
CA ASN A 156 -19.37 18.23 14.05
C ASN A 156 -18.64 18.65 12.76
N VAL A 157 -17.95 17.72 12.10
CA VAL A 157 -17.26 17.98 10.83
C VAL A 157 -18.27 18.31 9.72
N GLN A 158 -19.38 17.59 9.64
CA GLN A 158 -20.45 17.87 8.66
C GLN A 158 -21.05 19.27 8.83
N GLN A 159 -21.20 19.73 10.08
CA GLN A 159 -21.63 21.09 10.37
C GLN A 159 -20.54 22.12 10.05
N ALA A 160 -19.29 21.79 10.35
CA ALA A 160 -18.14 22.66 10.10
C ALA A 160 -17.89 22.89 8.60
N ILE A 161 -18.11 21.88 7.75
CA ILE A 161 -17.97 22.01 6.29
C ILE A 161 -18.78 23.19 5.73
N LYS A 162 -19.94 23.48 6.32
CA LYS A 162 -20.84 24.56 5.87
C LYS A 162 -20.44 25.97 6.32
N SER A 163 -19.53 26.09 7.28
CA SER A 163 -19.37 27.34 8.04
C SER A 163 -17.94 27.67 8.47
N ALA A 164 -17.06 26.69 8.58
CA ALA A 164 -15.71 26.85 9.06
C ALA A 164 -14.79 27.29 7.91
N SER A 165 -13.94 28.28 8.18
CA SER A 165 -13.15 28.97 7.16
C SER A 165 -12.17 28.08 6.39
N GLN A 166 -11.77 26.95 6.98
CA GLN A 166 -10.84 25.98 6.39
C GLN A 166 -11.44 25.33 5.14
N PHE A 167 -12.77 25.28 5.02
CA PHE A 167 -13.47 24.64 3.91
C PHE A 167 -13.98 25.62 2.83
N ASN A 168 -13.86 26.94 3.05
CA ASN A 168 -14.51 27.96 2.22
C ASN A 168 -13.95 28.14 0.79
N ASN A 169 -12.80 27.54 0.47
CA ASN A 169 -12.09 27.75 -0.81
C ASN A 169 -11.78 26.43 -1.55
N LEU A 170 -12.57 25.38 -1.30
CA LEU A 170 -12.43 24.12 -2.00
C LEU A 170 -13.32 24.09 -3.26
N GLU A 171 -12.92 23.32 -4.27
CA GLU A 171 -13.70 23.21 -5.51
C GLU A 171 -14.96 22.35 -5.35
N LEU A 172 -14.98 21.49 -4.33
CA LEU A 172 -16.10 20.62 -3.99
C LEU A 172 -17.23 21.41 -3.33
N ASP A 173 -18.47 21.09 -3.67
CA ASP A 173 -19.61 21.59 -2.90
C ASP A 173 -19.72 20.87 -1.53
N ASP A 174 -20.58 21.38 -0.64
CA ASP A 174 -20.76 20.81 0.70
C ASP A 174 -21.09 19.30 0.68
N VAL A 175 -21.84 18.82 -0.32
CA VAL A 175 -22.26 17.41 -0.39
C VAL A 175 -21.08 16.55 -0.84
N GLU A 176 -20.39 16.97 -1.89
CA GLU A 176 -19.21 16.30 -2.43
C GLU A 176 -18.07 16.24 -1.39
N LEU A 177 -17.85 17.35 -0.67
CA LEU A 177 -16.82 17.46 0.36
C LEU A 177 -17.15 16.62 1.59
N ASN A 178 -18.42 16.64 2.04
CA ASN A 178 -18.87 15.77 3.12
C ASN A 178 -18.64 14.30 2.80
N TYR A 179 -18.90 13.89 1.56
CA TYR A 179 -18.65 12.53 1.12
C TYR A 179 -17.17 12.15 1.27
N VAL A 180 -16.25 12.93 0.70
CA VAL A 180 -14.81 12.65 0.73
C VAL A 180 -14.28 12.61 2.18
N VAL A 181 -14.67 13.58 2.99
CA VAL A 181 -14.21 13.69 4.39
C VAL A 181 -14.77 12.56 5.25
N GLN A 182 -16.05 12.24 5.09
CA GLN A 182 -16.68 11.15 5.83
C GLN A 182 -16.08 9.80 5.43
N GLU A 183 -15.97 9.52 4.13
CA GLU A 183 -15.40 8.27 3.62
C GLU A 183 -13.97 8.08 4.13
N PHE A 184 -13.13 9.11 4.08
CA PHE A 184 -11.78 9.06 4.67
C PHE A 184 -11.80 8.65 6.15
N LEU A 185 -12.58 9.36 6.97
CA LEU A 185 -12.64 9.12 8.41
C LEU A 185 -13.19 7.72 8.73
N GLU A 186 -14.22 7.28 8.01
CA GLU A 186 -14.82 5.97 8.17
C GLU A 186 -13.86 4.86 7.74
N LEU A 187 -13.16 5.00 6.62
CA LEU A 187 -12.17 4.02 6.16
C LEU A 187 -11.00 3.88 7.15
N MET A 188 -10.52 4.98 7.74
CA MET A 188 -9.49 4.91 8.79
C MET A 188 -9.94 4.06 9.99
N VAL A 189 -11.20 4.19 10.40
CA VAL A 189 -11.73 3.40 11.52
C VAL A 189 -12.02 1.96 11.09
N GLN A 190 -12.67 1.75 9.94
CA GLN A 190 -13.13 0.44 9.51
C GLN A 190 -11.98 -0.48 9.09
N GLU A 191 -11.02 0.04 8.33
CA GLU A 191 -9.96 -0.77 7.73
C GLU A 191 -8.65 -0.73 8.52
N CYS A 192 -8.42 0.34 9.28
CA CYS A 192 -7.18 0.52 10.05
C CYS A 192 -7.40 0.47 11.56
N ASN A 193 -8.66 0.54 12.03
CA ASN A 193 -8.99 0.63 13.46
C ASN A 193 -8.29 1.81 14.16
N GLU A 194 -8.10 2.92 13.45
CA GLU A 194 -7.44 4.11 13.95
C GLU A 194 -8.41 5.31 14.00
N TYR A 195 -8.43 5.98 15.14
CA TYR A 195 -9.17 7.23 15.34
C TYR A 195 -8.23 8.45 15.19
N PRO A 196 -8.77 9.68 15.05
CA PRO A 196 -7.93 10.87 14.95
C PRO A 196 -6.93 10.99 16.10
N GLY A 197 -5.68 11.25 15.77
CA GLY A 197 -4.60 11.34 16.74
C GLY A 197 -3.87 10.02 17.00
N GLN A 198 -4.38 8.91 16.45
CA GLN A 198 -3.74 7.59 16.46
C GLN A 198 -3.29 7.16 15.06
N TRP A 199 -3.34 8.08 14.09
CA TRP A 199 -3.08 7.75 12.71
C TRP A 199 -1.62 7.43 12.49
N THR A 200 -1.38 6.42 11.65
CA THR A 200 -0.03 6.09 11.17
C THR A 200 0.15 6.54 9.73
N PHE A 201 1.39 6.85 9.37
CA PHE A 201 1.73 7.29 8.02
C PHE A 201 1.30 6.28 6.94
N SER A 202 1.53 4.98 7.19
CA SER A 202 1.19 3.91 6.25
C SER A 202 -0.32 3.80 6.02
N ASN A 203 -1.12 3.89 7.08
CA ASN A 203 -2.57 3.80 6.97
C ASN A 203 -3.17 5.05 6.31
N LEU A 204 -2.62 6.24 6.58
CA LEU A 204 -2.98 7.44 5.83
C LEU A 204 -2.68 7.31 4.33
N GLN A 205 -1.51 6.80 3.95
CA GLN A 205 -1.18 6.56 2.54
C GLN A 205 -2.08 5.51 1.90
N ARG A 206 -2.40 4.44 2.62
CA ARG A 206 -3.29 3.39 2.15
C ARG A 206 -4.70 3.92 1.90
N VAL A 207 -5.26 4.66 2.85
CA VAL A 207 -6.62 5.18 2.72
C VAL A 207 -6.70 6.27 1.67
N LEU A 208 -5.91 7.34 1.81
CA LEU A 208 -6.00 8.51 0.95
C LEU A 208 -5.44 8.24 -0.46
N GLY A 209 -4.39 7.43 -0.58
CA GLY A 209 -3.66 7.23 -1.84
C GLY A 209 -4.03 5.97 -2.63
N MET A 210 -4.72 5.01 -2.00
CA MET A 210 -5.03 3.73 -2.67
C MET A 210 -6.50 3.36 -2.55
N MET A 211 -7.07 3.40 -1.35
CA MET A 211 -8.46 3.02 -1.12
C MET A 211 -9.41 4.04 -1.72
N MET A 212 -9.38 5.30 -1.28
CA MET A 212 -10.35 6.30 -1.77
C MET A 212 -10.35 6.46 -3.31
N PRO A 213 -9.21 6.44 -4.02
CA PRO A 213 -9.23 6.43 -5.48
C PRO A 213 -9.92 5.21 -6.10
N LEU A 214 -10.06 4.09 -5.39
CA LEU A 214 -10.74 2.87 -5.83
C LEU A 214 -12.22 2.78 -5.44
N ASP A 215 -12.73 3.78 -4.71
CA ASP A 215 -14.14 3.85 -4.35
C ASP A 215 -15.01 3.84 -5.63
N PRO A 216 -15.99 2.92 -5.75
CA PRO A 216 -16.86 2.84 -6.92
C PRO A 216 -17.83 4.02 -7.07
N HIS A 217 -18.01 4.83 -6.02
CA HIS A 217 -18.93 5.96 -5.99
C HIS A 217 -18.23 7.32 -6.08
N ILE A 218 -16.90 7.35 -5.95
CA ILE A 218 -16.13 8.59 -6.06
C ILE A 218 -16.10 9.11 -7.50
N SER A 219 -16.36 10.40 -7.66
CA SER A 219 -16.25 11.09 -8.94
C SER A 219 -14.82 11.53 -9.23
N ILE A 220 -14.49 11.78 -10.50
CA ILE A 220 -13.17 12.30 -10.91
C ILE A 220 -12.86 13.63 -10.20
N LYS A 221 -13.85 14.52 -10.08
CA LYS A 221 -13.72 15.80 -9.38
C LYS A 221 -13.33 15.59 -7.91
N GLN A 222 -13.96 14.63 -7.25
CA GLN A 222 -13.64 14.26 -5.87
C GLN A 222 -12.25 13.67 -5.74
N ILE A 223 -11.80 12.83 -6.70
CA ILE A 223 -10.43 12.28 -6.69
C ILE A 223 -9.39 13.40 -6.76
N HIS A 224 -9.54 14.41 -7.62
CA HIS A 224 -8.63 15.56 -7.67
C HIS A 224 -8.62 16.43 -6.41
N ASN A 225 -9.65 16.30 -5.59
CA ASN A 225 -9.85 17.10 -4.40
C ASN A 225 -9.68 16.29 -3.12
N ILE A 226 -9.13 15.07 -3.18
CA ILE A 226 -8.84 14.26 -1.98
C ILE A 226 -7.79 14.98 -1.13
N VAL A 227 -6.68 15.42 -1.72
CA VAL A 227 -5.60 16.12 -1.00
C VAL A 227 -6.06 17.45 -0.43
N PRO A 228 -6.65 18.38 -1.21
CA PRO A 228 -7.18 19.63 -0.67
C PRO A 228 -8.20 19.42 0.46
N SER A 229 -9.11 18.45 0.31
CA SER A 229 -10.12 18.14 1.35
C SER A 229 -9.47 17.59 2.62
N ALA A 230 -8.48 16.71 2.47
CA ALA A 230 -7.73 16.20 3.60
C ALA A 230 -6.97 17.32 4.32
N GLN A 231 -6.28 18.21 3.60
CA GLN A 231 -5.56 19.35 4.21
C GLN A 231 -6.50 20.21 5.07
N ALA A 232 -7.66 20.59 4.52
CA ALA A 232 -8.67 21.37 5.25
C ALA A 232 -9.19 20.62 6.49
N LEU A 233 -9.43 19.32 6.37
CA LEU A 233 -9.82 18.47 7.51
C LEU A 233 -8.75 18.45 8.60
N PHE A 234 -7.47 18.20 8.25
CA PHE A 234 -6.37 18.15 9.20
C PHE A 234 -6.21 19.49 9.93
N GLU A 235 -6.35 20.62 9.23
CA GLU A 235 -6.37 21.95 9.84
C GLU A 235 -7.52 22.12 10.82
N TYR A 236 -8.74 21.74 10.42
CA TYR A 236 -9.91 21.79 11.29
C TYR A 236 -9.72 20.93 12.55
N LEU A 237 -9.24 19.69 12.39
CA LEU A 237 -8.99 18.78 13.51
C LEU A 237 -7.91 19.32 14.46
N LYS A 238 -6.85 19.94 13.91
CA LYS A 238 -5.79 20.55 14.70
C LYS A 238 -6.27 21.75 15.50
N GLN A 239 -7.12 22.60 14.91
CA GLN A 239 -7.65 23.81 15.56
C GLN A 239 -8.66 23.50 16.67
N ASN A 240 -9.39 22.40 16.55
CA ASN A 240 -10.35 21.94 17.56
C ASN A 240 -9.75 20.92 18.55
N ASP A 241 -8.41 20.79 18.57
CA ASP A 241 -7.66 19.88 19.45
C ASP A 241 -8.09 18.39 19.37
N TYR A 242 -8.69 17.95 18.26
CA TYR A 242 -8.92 16.53 17.99
C TYR A 242 -7.61 15.78 17.69
N ILE A 243 -6.61 16.50 17.16
CA ILE A 243 -5.26 15.99 16.92
C ILE A 243 -4.18 16.94 17.48
N ASN A 244 -3.07 16.36 17.89
CA ASN A 244 -1.88 17.10 18.33
C ASN A 244 -1.06 17.59 17.12
N MET A 245 0.03 18.31 17.39
CA MET A 245 0.87 18.88 16.32
C MET A 245 1.63 17.81 15.54
N ASP A 246 2.03 16.71 16.19
CA ASP A 246 2.79 15.65 15.55
C ASP A 246 1.93 14.87 14.58
N GLN A 247 0.69 14.56 14.97
CA GLN A 247 -0.33 13.95 14.11
C GLN A 247 -0.72 14.84 12.94
N TYR A 248 -0.78 16.17 13.15
CA TYR A 248 -0.98 17.12 12.06
C TYR A 248 0.20 17.11 11.06
N LYS A 249 1.45 17.16 11.55
CA LYS A 249 2.65 17.06 10.69
C LYS A 249 2.72 15.72 9.93
N LEU A 250 2.35 14.62 10.60
CA LEU A 250 2.27 13.30 10.00
C LEU A 250 1.25 13.28 8.85
N GLY A 251 0.08 13.87 9.06
CA GLY A 251 -0.96 14.04 8.05
C GLY A 251 -0.47 14.82 6.83
N LEU A 252 0.14 15.99 7.06
CA LEU A 252 0.71 16.79 5.97
C LEU A 252 1.81 16.06 5.19
N LYS A 253 2.66 15.30 5.88
CA LYS A 253 3.68 14.47 5.24
C LYS A 253 3.05 13.39 4.36
N ALA A 254 1.99 12.71 4.84
CA ALA A 254 1.27 11.71 4.06
C ALA A 254 0.68 12.34 2.79
N ILE A 255 0.00 13.48 2.95
CA ILE A 255 -0.59 14.27 1.86
C ILE A 255 0.44 14.62 0.78
N ALA A 256 1.59 15.17 1.18
CA ALA A 256 2.65 15.57 0.25
C ALA A 256 3.15 14.40 -0.61
N ASN A 257 3.20 13.18 -0.05
CA ASN A 257 3.65 12.00 -0.78
C ASN A 257 2.61 11.47 -1.78
N MET A 258 1.33 11.80 -1.63
CA MET A 258 0.25 11.29 -2.48
C MET A 258 -0.10 12.23 -3.63
N GLN A 259 0.19 13.52 -3.49
CA GLN A 259 -0.14 14.53 -4.48
C GLN A 259 0.32 14.18 -5.92
N PRO A 260 1.55 13.63 -6.15
CA PRO A 260 1.95 13.22 -7.50
C PRO A 260 1.14 12.04 -8.07
N SER A 261 0.61 11.16 -7.21
CA SER A 261 -0.15 9.99 -7.62
C SER A 261 -1.64 10.27 -7.83
N GLU A 262 -2.21 11.23 -7.11
CA GLU A 262 -3.64 11.57 -7.18
C GLU A 262 -4.03 12.13 -8.55
N ASP A 263 -3.24 13.06 -9.10
CA ASP A 263 -3.47 13.63 -10.43
C ASP A 263 -3.48 12.56 -11.52
N MET A 264 -2.53 11.63 -11.43
CA MET A 264 -2.46 10.49 -12.33
C MET A 264 -3.67 9.58 -12.17
N LEU A 265 -4.04 9.19 -10.94
CA LEU A 265 -5.18 8.30 -10.68
C LEU A 265 -6.52 8.91 -11.09
N ALA A 266 -6.68 10.23 -10.93
CA ALA A 266 -7.89 10.94 -11.34
C ALA A 266 -8.10 10.94 -12.86
N SER A 267 -7.01 10.91 -13.63
CA SER A 267 -7.06 10.82 -15.10
C SER A 267 -7.49 9.45 -15.62
N LEU A 268 -7.46 8.43 -14.76
CA LEU A 268 -7.72 7.03 -15.10
C LEU A 268 -9.14 6.58 -14.73
N ASN A 269 -9.68 5.63 -15.48
CA ASN A 269 -10.88 4.92 -15.06
C ASN A 269 -10.56 3.95 -13.90
N ARG A 270 -11.59 3.43 -13.24
CA ARG A 270 -11.39 2.61 -12.03
C ARG A 270 -10.57 1.34 -12.30
N ASP A 271 -10.78 0.65 -13.41
CA ASP A 271 -10.05 -0.58 -13.75
C ASP A 271 -8.57 -0.26 -14.03
N GLU A 272 -8.30 0.89 -14.67
CA GLU A 272 -6.95 1.41 -14.85
C GLU A 272 -6.29 1.82 -13.53
N ARG A 273 -7.04 2.41 -12.59
CA ARG A 273 -6.55 2.70 -11.23
C ARG A 273 -6.19 1.41 -10.48
N GLU A 274 -7.05 0.38 -10.55
CA GLU A 274 -6.74 -0.94 -9.97
C GLU A 274 -5.41 -1.46 -10.52
N ASN A 275 -5.26 -1.48 -11.84
CA ASN A 275 -4.04 -1.95 -12.49
C ASN A 275 -2.83 -1.11 -12.11
N GLN A 276 -2.96 0.21 -12.09
CA GLN A 276 -1.86 1.11 -11.74
C GLN A 276 -1.40 0.93 -10.30
N LEU A 277 -2.32 0.66 -9.36
CA LEU A 277 -1.97 0.35 -7.97
C LEU A 277 -1.27 -1.00 -7.85
N VAL A 278 -1.68 -2.00 -8.63
CA VAL A 278 -0.97 -3.29 -8.72
C VAL A 278 0.42 -3.12 -9.30
N LEU A 279 0.57 -2.37 -10.39
CA LEU A 279 1.87 -2.06 -10.97
C LEU A 279 2.75 -1.28 -9.99
N SER A 280 2.19 -0.30 -9.27
CA SER A 280 2.92 0.44 -8.24
C SER A 280 3.39 -0.49 -7.11
N PHE A 281 2.57 -1.48 -6.74
CA PHE A 281 2.96 -2.53 -5.78
C PHE A 281 4.08 -3.43 -6.33
N ILE A 282 3.99 -3.87 -7.58
CA ILE A 282 5.03 -4.69 -8.24
C ILE A 282 6.35 -3.91 -8.33
N ASN A 283 6.29 -2.64 -8.75
CA ASN A 283 7.44 -1.74 -8.79
C ASN A 283 8.04 -1.51 -7.39
N SER A 284 7.20 -1.41 -6.35
CA SER A 284 7.67 -1.32 -4.96
C SER A 284 8.44 -2.58 -4.49
N ASN A 285 8.21 -3.72 -5.14
CA ASN A 285 8.97 -4.96 -4.93
C ASN A 285 10.27 -5.02 -5.76
N GLY A 286 10.59 -3.96 -6.52
CA GLY A 286 11.83 -3.83 -7.29
C GLY A 286 11.76 -4.47 -8.68
N ILE A 287 10.56 -4.74 -9.17
CA ILE A 287 10.32 -5.31 -10.49
C ILE A 287 10.08 -4.17 -11.48
N ASP A 288 10.75 -4.22 -12.63
CA ASP A 288 10.53 -3.27 -13.70
C ASP A 288 9.13 -3.45 -14.29
N THR A 289 8.27 -2.46 -14.11
CA THR A 289 6.91 -2.47 -14.65
C THR A 289 6.79 -1.87 -16.04
N ASP A 290 7.88 -1.31 -16.58
CA ASP A 290 7.93 -0.85 -17.97
C ASP A 290 8.10 -2.05 -18.94
N ASP A 291 8.58 -3.19 -18.45
CA ASP A 291 8.60 -4.48 -19.15
C ASP A 291 7.38 -5.34 -18.74
N ALA A 292 6.40 -5.41 -19.64
CA ALA A 292 5.15 -6.13 -19.41
C ALA A 292 5.34 -7.64 -19.19
N ASP A 293 6.30 -8.27 -19.88
CA ASP A 293 6.53 -9.71 -19.78
C ASP A 293 7.15 -10.06 -18.40
N VAL A 294 8.03 -9.18 -17.91
CA VAL A 294 8.65 -9.32 -16.58
C VAL A 294 7.62 -9.11 -15.47
N ALA A 295 6.76 -8.08 -15.59
CA ALA A 295 5.71 -7.83 -14.63
C ALA A 295 4.66 -8.96 -14.60
N GLU A 296 4.26 -9.48 -15.78
CA GLU A 296 3.30 -10.58 -15.87
C GLU A 296 3.86 -11.89 -15.29
N ALA A 297 5.11 -12.23 -15.62
CA ALA A 297 5.78 -13.40 -15.05
C ALA A 297 5.88 -13.31 -13.52
N TRP A 298 6.23 -12.14 -12.98
CA TRP A 298 6.31 -11.94 -11.54
C TRP A 298 4.93 -12.03 -10.86
N MET A 299 3.90 -11.41 -11.45
CA MET A 299 2.52 -11.54 -10.96
C MET A 299 2.06 -12.99 -10.96
N ASP A 300 2.46 -13.77 -11.97
CA ASP A 300 2.11 -15.17 -12.07
C ASP A 300 2.78 -16.03 -10.99
N ASP A 301 4.01 -15.70 -10.63
CA ASP A 301 4.75 -16.36 -9.54
C ASP A 301 4.27 -15.90 -8.14
N HIS A 302 3.75 -14.68 -8.01
CA HIS A 302 3.35 -14.05 -6.73
C HIS A 302 1.84 -13.78 -6.62
N LYS A 303 1.02 -14.60 -7.29
CA LYS A 303 -0.45 -14.43 -7.35
C LYS A 303 -1.10 -14.20 -6.00
N GLN A 304 -0.66 -14.92 -4.97
CA GLN A 304 -1.23 -14.82 -3.64
C GLN A 304 -0.94 -13.46 -3.00
N GLU A 305 0.27 -12.94 -3.15
CA GLU A 305 0.67 -11.64 -2.59
C GLU A 305 -0.07 -10.49 -3.26
N VAL A 306 -0.18 -10.53 -4.60
CA VAL A 306 -0.97 -9.55 -5.36
C VAL A 306 -2.45 -9.65 -4.98
N ALA A 307 -2.98 -10.86 -4.82
CA ALA A 307 -4.37 -11.07 -4.42
C ALA A 307 -4.64 -10.58 -3.00
N ASP A 308 -3.71 -10.76 -2.07
CA ASP A 308 -3.86 -10.29 -0.69
C ASP A 308 -3.73 -8.77 -0.59
N PHE A 309 -2.82 -8.15 -1.36
CA PHE A 309 -2.75 -6.70 -1.53
C PHE A 309 -4.07 -6.13 -2.06
N MET A 310 -4.55 -6.66 -3.20
CA MET A 310 -5.78 -6.19 -3.81
C MET A 310 -7.01 -6.48 -2.95
N ARG A 311 -7.06 -7.61 -2.26
CA ARG A 311 -8.11 -7.89 -1.28
C ARG A 311 -8.10 -6.85 -0.17
N GLY A 312 -6.91 -6.49 0.33
CA GLY A 312 -6.75 -5.45 1.35
C GLY A 312 -7.24 -4.08 0.90
N LEU A 313 -7.06 -3.71 -0.37
CA LEU A 313 -7.54 -2.43 -0.91
C LEU A 313 -9.03 -2.45 -1.23
N LEU A 314 -9.55 -3.56 -1.76
CA LEU A 314 -10.93 -3.69 -2.22
C LEU A 314 -11.90 -4.17 -1.14
N ASN A 315 -11.39 -4.53 0.05
CA ASN A 315 -12.20 -5.01 1.17
C ASN A 315 -13.42 -4.11 1.49
N PRO A 316 -13.29 -2.77 1.55
CA PRO A 316 -14.42 -1.88 1.82
C PRO A 316 -15.56 -2.05 0.82
N TRP A 317 -15.23 -2.40 -0.43
CA TRP A 317 -16.17 -2.51 -1.53
C TRP A 317 -16.42 -3.95 -1.98
N GLY A 318 -16.19 -4.93 -1.11
CA GLY A 318 -16.34 -6.35 -1.44
C GLY A 318 -17.74 -6.74 -1.96
N GLU A 319 -18.80 -6.04 -1.55
CA GLU A 319 -20.15 -6.22 -2.14
C GLU A 319 -20.24 -5.75 -3.60
N TYR A 320 -19.65 -4.60 -3.90
CA TYR A 320 -19.58 -4.08 -5.26
C TYR A 320 -18.82 -5.05 -6.17
N GLU A 321 -17.67 -5.55 -5.71
CA GLU A 321 -16.87 -6.53 -6.47
C GLU A 321 -17.63 -7.84 -6.72
N ARG A 322 -18.36 -8.34 -5.72
CA ARG A 322 -19.23 -9.52 -5.91
C ARG A 322 -20.30 -9.28 -6.98
N LYS A 323 -20.96 -8.12 -6.98
CA LYS A 323 -21.97 -7.76 -8.00
C LYS A 323 -21.33 -7.64 -9.40
N ARG A 324 -20.16 -7.00 -9.51
CA ARG A 324 -19.39 -6.86 -10.75
C ARG A 324 -18.98 -8.22 -11.32
N LEU A 325 -18.51 -9.13 -10.46
CA LEU A 325 -18.14 -10.50 -10.85
C LEU A 325 -19.34 -11.30 -11.37
N LEU A 326 -20.48 -11.24 -10.68
CA LEU A 326 -21.72 -11.89 -11.14
C LEU A 326 -22.18 -11.34 -12.51
N LYS A 327 -22.07 -10.03 -12.73
CA LYS A 327 -22.39 -9.41 -14.02
C LYS A 327 -21.48 -9.94 -15.14
N ARG A 328 -20.16 -9.96 -14.92
CA ARG A 328 -19.18 -10.52 -15.88
C ARG A 328 -19.47 -11.99 -16.22
N GLN A 329 -19.79 -12.81 -15.22
CA GLN A 329 -20.15 -14.22 -15.45
C GLN A 329 -21.40 -14.38 -16.33
N ARG A 330 -22.44 -13.56 -16.11
CA ARG A 330 -23.65 -13.57 -16.95
C ARG A 330 -23.36 -13.16 -18.38
N GLU A 331 -22.57 -12.12 -18.58
CA GLU A 331 -22.17 -11.65 -19.92
C GLU A 331 -21.36 -12.72 -20.69
N MET A 332 -20.43 -13.40 -20.00
CA MET A 332 -19.68 -14.53 -20.56
C MET A 332 -20.60 -15.69 -20.98
N GLN A 333 -21.56 -16.06 -20.12
CA GLN A 333 -22.53 -17.10 -20.43
C GLN A 333 -23.40 -16.72 -21.64
N GLN A 334 -23.84 -15.46 -21.74
CA GLN A 334 -24.59 -14.96 -22.90
C GLN A 334 -23.76 -15.01 -24.18
N LYS A 335 -22.50 -14.57 -24.15
CA LYS A 335 -21.59 -14.66 -25.31
C LYS A 335 -21.39 -16.11 -25.77
N GLN A 336 -21.21 -17.04 -24.85
CA GLN A 336 -21.10 -18.47 -25.16
C GLN A 336 -22.40 -19.06 -25.75
N GLN A 337 -23.57 -18.62 -25.27
CA GLN A 337 -24.86 -19.05 -25.82
C GLN A 337 -25.09 -18.49 -27.23
N VAL A 338 -24.73 -17.23 -27.49
CA VAL A 338 -24.81 -16.63 -28.83
C VAL A 338 -23.85 -17.31 -29.80
N ALA A 339 -22.62 -17.62 -29.37
CA ALA A 339 -21.66 -18.39 -30.18
C ALA A 339 -22.19 -19.79 -30.53
N LYS A 340 -22.73 -20.53 -29.55
CA LYS A 340 -23.36 -21.86 -29.77
C LYS A 340 -24.58 -21.77 -30.70
N ASN A 341 -25.38 -20.71 -30.61
CA ASN A 341 -26.53 -20.51 -31.48
C ASN A 341 -26.13 -20.14 -32.91
N ASN A 342 -25.05 -19.37 -33.09
CA ASN A 342 -24.49 -19.06 -34.40
C ASN A 342 -23.84 -20.29 -35.06
N ASP A 343 -23.09 -21.10 -34.30
CA ASP A 343 -22.52 -22.37 -34.81
C ASP A 343 -23.63 -23.34 -35.24
N ASN A 344 -24.69 -23.47 -34.45
CA ASN A 344 -25.85 -24.29 -34.81
C ASN A 344 -26.58 -23.76 -36.07
N GLN A 345 -26.58 -22.44 -36.33
CA GLN A 345 -27.14 -21.88 -37.56
C GLN A 345 -26.27 -22.19 -38.79
N VAL A 346 -24.94 -22.07 -38.70
CA VAL A 346 -24.01 -22.41 -39.80
C VAL A 346 -24.11 -23.90 -40.14
N ASP A 347 -24.20 -24.75 -39.11
CA ASP A 347 -24.29 -26.20 -39.26
C ASP A 347 -25.65 -26.65 -39.84
N SER A 348 -26.72 -25.90 -39.55
CA SER A 348 -28.05 -26.09 -40.17
C SER A 348 -28.11 -25.64 -41.64
N GLN A 349 -27.32 -24.65 -42.05
CA GLN A 349 -27.23 -24.20 -43.45
C GLN A 349 -26.43 -25.19 -44.31
N LEU A 350 -25.37 -25.79 -43.77
CA LEU A 350 -24.59 -26.84 -44.45
C LEU A 350 -25.39 -28.16 -44.61
N LYS A 351 -26.23 -28.50 -43.63
CA LYS A 351 -27.12 -29.69 -43.71
C LYS A 351 -28.32 -29.51 -44.65
N ARG A 352 -28.70 -28.28 -45.01
CA ARG A 352 -29.77 -28.01 -46.00
C ARG A 352 -29.35 -28.14 -47.47
N LYS A 353 -28.05 -28.28 -47.78
CA LYS A 353 -27.55 -28.48 -49.16
C LYS A 353 -27.29 -29.94 -49.57
N LYS A 354 -27.80 -30.93 -48.82
CA LYS A 354 -27.90 -32.33 -49.29
C LYS A 354 -29.36 -32.72 -49.49
N LYS A 355 -29.98 -32.24 -50.58
CA LYS A 355 -31.21 -32.83 -51.13
C LYS A 355 -30.97 -33.28 -52.58
N SER A 356 -30.78 -34.59 -52.69
CA SER A 356 -31.06 -35.50 -53.81
C SER A 356 -31.19 -34.92 -55.23
N LEU A 357 -30.26 -35.30 -56.10
CA LEU A 357 -30.45 -35.41 -57.55
C LEU A 357 -31.67 -36.32 -57.82
N GLN A 358 -32.80 -35.72 -58.19
CA GLN A 358 -33.93 -36.43 -58.79
C GLN A 358 -34.15 -35.93 -60.23
N GLY A 359 -33.89 -36.85 -61.16
CA GLY A 359 -34.43 -36.99 -62.51
C GLY A 359 -35.04 -35.78 -63.22
N ILE A 360 -34.38 -35.38 -64.30
CA ILE A 360 -34.91 -34.58 -65.40
C ILE A 360 -36.28 -35.14 -65.83
N LYS A 361 -37.33 -34.33 -65.73
CA LYS A 361 -38.59 -34.52 -66.46
C LYS A 361 -38.88 -33.28 -67.32
N PHE A 362 -38.52 -33.38 -68.59
CA PHE A 362 -38.98 -32.45 -69.63
C PHE A 362 -40.48 -32.66 -69.86
N SER A 363 -41.32 -31.70 -69.44
CA SER A 363 -42.68 -31.58 -69.98
C SER A 363 -42.81 -30.28 -70.77
N LYS A 364 -42.95 -30.44 -72.09
CA LYS A 364 -43.15 -29.38 -73.08
C LYS A 364 -44.56 -28.79 -72.94
N ARG A 365 -44.76 -27.76 -72.11
CA ARG A 365 -46.02 -26.97 -72.18
C ARG A 365 -45.97 -25.59 -71.50
N ALA A 366 -45.04 -24.71 -71.90
CA ALA A 366 -45.18 -23.27 -71.63
C ALA A 366 -44.39 -22.34 -72.59
N ARG A 367 -43.95 -22.81 -73.76
CA ARG A 367 -43.55 -21.92 -74.87
C ARG A 367 -44.74 -21.71 -75.78
N ARG A 368 -45.59 -20.75 -75.44
CA ARG A 368 -46.50 -20.04 -76.37
C ARG A 368 -47.18 -18.91 -75.60
N LYS A 369 -46.48 -17.80 -75.45
CA LYS A 369 -47.02 -16.43 -75.43
C LYS A 369 -45.85 -15.43 -75.32
N LEU A 370 -44.98 -15.46 -76.32
CA LEU A 370 -44.16 -14.31 -76.72
C LEU A 370 -43.62 -14.63 -78.12
N ARG A 371 -43.99 -13.77 -79.09
CA ARG A 371 -43.84 -13.87 -80.56
C ARG A 371 -45.07 -14.36 -81.34
N ARG A 372 -46.16 -13.60 -81.21
CA ARG A 372 -46.81 -12.99 -82.39
C ARG A 372 -46.22 -11.58 -82.51
N HIS A 373 -45.41 -11.38 -83.55
CA HIS A 373 -45.66 -10.34 -84.54
C HIS A 373 -45.90 -11.10 -85.85
#